data_AF-A0A4Y9NDW7-F1
#
_entry.id   AF-A0A4Y9NDW7-F1
#
_cell.length_a   1.000
_cell.length_b   1.000
_cell.length_c   1.000
_cell.angle_alpha   90.00
_cell.angle_beta   90.00
_cell.angle_gamma   90.00
#
_symmetry.space_group_name_H-M   'P 1'
#
loop_
_entity.id
_entity.type
_entity.pdbx_description
1 polymer ?
#
loop_
_entity_poly.entity_id
_entity_poly.type
_entity_poly.pdbx_seq_one_letter_code
_entity_poly.pdbx_strand_id
1 'polypeptide(L)' 'MSTTSVPTADRLVDEGLPLDEAAAACAVCPHPLAAHDPISLRFCRATAGRADDATPRGCVCPSS' A
#
# COMPACT_ATOMS: atom_id res chain seq x y z
N MET A 1 15.53 41.16 -5.60
CA MET A 1 16.48 40.25 -4.94
C MET A 1 16.13 40.22 -3.46
N SER A 2 15.33 39.25 -3.02
CA SER A 2 15.06 39.02 -1.60
C SER A 2 14.85 37.52 -1.40
N THR A 3 15.93 36.85 -1.00
CA THR A 3 15.93 35.45 -0.57
C THR A 3 15.67 35.43 0.93
N THR A 4 14.48 34.98 1.34
CA THR A 4 14.28 34.55 2.73
C THR A 4 14.30 33.04 2.76
N SER A 5 15.39 32.55 3.34
CA SER A 5 15.68 31.17 3.67
C SER A 5 14.71 30.67 4.75
N VAL A 6 14.12 29.48 4.56
CA VAL A 6 13.38 28.78 5.61
C VAL A 6 14.33 27.75 6.24
N PRO A 7 14.50 27.75 7.58
CA PRO A 7 15.43 26.86 8.25
C PRO A 7 14.93 25.41 8.26
N THR A 8 15.86 24.50 7.95
CA THR A 8 15.84 23.06 8.23
C THR A 8 15.70 22.83 9.74
N ALA A 9 14.55 22.34 10.17
CA ALA A 9 14.39 21.60 11.42
C ALA A 9 13.69 20.29 11.01
N ASP A 10 14.46 19.27 10.69
CA ASP A 10 14.82 18.24 11.66
C ASP A 10 13.58 17.66 12.33
N ARG A 11 12.93 16.77 11.56
CA ARG A 11 11.99 15.79 12.08
C ARG A 11 12.28 14.45 11.43
N LEU A 12 13.50 13.96 11.64
CA LEU A 12 13.75 12.53 11.60
C LEU A 12 13.23 11.98 12.93
N VAL A 13 11.93 11.74 12.98
CA VAL A 13 11.36 10.85 13.98
C VAL A 13 11.67 9.44 13.47
N ASP A 14 12.86 8.97 13.84
CA ASP A 14 13.25 7.56 13.77
C ASP A 14 12.55 6.84 14.94
N GLU A 15 11.26 6.58 14.78
CA GLU A 15 10.60 5.54 15.54
C GLU A 15 10.53 4.32 14.63
N GLY A 16 11.54 3.45 14.78
CA GLY A 16 11.55 2.11 14.22
C GLY A 16 10.31 1.35 14.67
N LEU A 17 9.28 1.39 13.81
CA LEU A 17 8.09 0.57 13.98
C LEU A 17 8.50 -0.91 13.87
N PRO A 18 7.96 -1.77 14.74
CA PRO A 18 8.40 -3.16 14.86
C PRO A 18 8.32 -3.87 13.51
N LEU A 19 9.44 -4.43 13.06
CA LEU A 19 9.58 -5.28 11.87
C LEU A 19 8.89 -6.65 12.05
N ASP A 20 7.72 -6.68 12.71
CA ASP A 20 6.74 -7.76 12.64
C ASP A 20 5.62 -7.31 11.70
N GLU A 21 6.05 -6.87 10.53
CA GLU A 21 5.25 -6.62 9.35
C GLU A 21 4.82 -7.98 8.81
N ALA A 22 3.93 -8.64 9.55
CA ALA A 22 3.14 -9.76 9.04
C ALA A 22 2.59 -9.30 7.69
N ALA A 23 3.20 -9.79 6.61
CA ALA A 23 3.10 -9.22 5.28
C ALA A 23 1.65 -8.84 5.01
N ALA A 24 1.35 -7.53 5.04
CA ALA A 24 -0.01 -7.05 5.21
C ALA A 24 -0.94 -7.79 4.26
N ALA A 25 -1.99 -8.44 4.76
CA ALA A 25 -2.88 -9.21 3.89
C ALA A 25 -3.61 -8.23 2.96
N CYS A 26 -3.75 -8.58 1.68
CA CYS A 26 -4.56 -7.77 0.79
C CYS A 26 -6.04 -7.92 1.16
N ALA A 27 -6.78 -6.81 1.22
CA ALA A 27 -8.20 -6.82 1.52
C ALA A 27 -9.07 -7.46 0.40
N VAL A 28 -8.46 -7.83 -0.74
CA VAL A 28 -9.15 -8.36 -1.93
C VAL A 28 -8.76 -9.79 -2.28
N CYS A 29 -7.54 -10.21 -1.96
CA CYS A 29 -7.01 -11.50 -2.36
C CYS A 29 -6.22 -12.14 -1.22
N PRO A 30 -6.10 -13.49 -1.19
CA PRO A 30 -5.62 -14.21 -0.01
C PRO A 30 -4.09 -14.16 0.18
N HIS A 31 -3.34 -13.60 -0.76
CA HIS A 31 -1.88 -13.56 -0.74
C HIS A 31 -1.37 -12.22 -0.19
N PRO A 32 -0.11 -12.16 0.29
CA PRO A 32 0.44 -10.97 0.91
C PRO A 32 0.48 -9.75 -0.02
N LEU A 33 0.34 -8.55 0.56
CA LEU A 33 0.44 -7.28 -0.16
C LEU A 33 1.83 -7.11 -0.80
N ALA A 34 2.88 -7.64 -0.16
CA ALA A 34 4.25 -7.61 -0.68
C ALA A 34 4.41 -8.34 -2.03
N ALA A 35 3.53 -9.28 -2.37
CA ALA A 35 3.54 -9.98 -3.67
C ALA A 35 2.96 -9.12 -4.81
N HIS A 36 2.43 -7.93 -4.52
CA HIS A 36 1.80 -7.10 -5.54
C HIS A 36 2.84 -6.23 -6.25
N ASP A 37 2.82 -6.28 -7.58
CA ASP A 37 3.41 -5.21 -8.38
C ASP A 37 2.47 -3.97 -8.41
N PRO A 38 2.95 -2.79 -8.87
CA PRO A 38 2.14 -1.58 -8.93
C PRO A 38 0.84 -1.69 -9.74
N ILE A 39 0.79 -2.54 -10.78
CA ILE A 39 -0.41 -2.81 -11.59
C ILE A 39 -1.39 -3.63 -10.76
N SER A 40 -0.92 -4.71 -10.12
CA SER A 40 -1.70 -5.53 -9.21
C SER A 40 -2.36 -4.71 -8.10
N LEU A 41 -1.62 -3.78 -7.46
CA LEU A 41 -2.17 -2.89 -6.43
C LEU A 41 -3.33 -2.02 -6.92
N ARG A 42 -3.23 -1.50 -8.15
CA ARG A 42 -4.30 -0.66 -8.73
C ARG A 42 -5.58 -1.46 -8.93
N PHE A 43 -5.45 -2.70 -9.41
CA PHE A 43 -6.59 -3.57 -9.62
C PHE A 43 -7.26 -3.96 -8.30
N CYS A 44 -6.47 -4.39 -7.31
CA CYS A 44 -6.99 -4.72 -5.99
C CYS A 44 -7.70 -3.53 -5.34
N ARG A 45 -7.16 -2.31 -5.43
CA ARG A 45 -7.85 -1.11 -4.92
C ARG A 45 -9.18 -0.83 -5.62
N ALA A 46 -9.26 -1.04 -6.92
CA ALA A 46 -10.49 -0.88 -7.68
C ALA A 46 -11.56 -1.94 -7.31
N THR A 47 -11.14 -3.17 -7.02
CA THR A 47 -12.02 -4.24 -6.56
C THR A 47 -12.49 -4.06 -5.12
N ALA A 48 -11.65 -3.49 -4.23
CA ALA A 48 -12.01 -3.25 -2.83
C ALA A 48 -13.26 -2.37 -2.68
N GLY A 49 -13.45 -1.38 -3.58
CA GLY A 49 -14.65 -0.54 -3.62
C GLY A 49 -15.90 -1.22 -4.20
N ARG A 50 -15.82 -2.50 -4.56
CA ARG A 50 -16.88 -3.33 -5.13
C ARG A 50 -17.13 -4.60 -4.30
N ALA A 51 -16.66 -4.64 -3.04
CA ALA A 51 -16.78 -5.82 -2.18
C ALA A 51 -18.23 -6.27 -1.95
N ASP A 52 -19.21 -5.37 -2.13
CA ASP A 52 -20.64 -5.64 -2.04
C ASP A 52 -21.23 -6.29 -3.32
N ASP A 53 -20.48 -6.31 -4.42
CA ASP A 53 -20.88 -6.98 -5.66
C ASP A 53 -20.67 -8.50 -5.49
N ALA A 54 -21.76 -9.27 -5.59
CA ALA A 54 -21.79 -10.73 -5.38
C ALA A 54 -20.92 -11.58 -6.36
N THR A 55 -20.12 -10.94 -7.21
CA THR A 55 -19.16 -11.61 -8.08
C THR A 55 -17.75 -11.05 -7.81
N PRO A 56 -16.89 -11.77 -7.07
CA PRO A 56 -15.52 -11.34 -6.89
C PRO A 56 -14.85 -11.37 -8.26
N ARG A 57 -14.58 -10.19 -8.82
CA ARG A 57 -13.66 -10.05 -9.96
C ARG A 57 -12.29 -10.48 -9.42
N GLY A 58 -11.84 -11.68 -9.78
CA GLY A 58 -10.54 -12.20 -9.34
C GLY A 58 -9.42 -11.17 -9.58
N CYS A 59 -8.42 -11.16 -8.69
CA CYS A 59 -7.28 -10.25 -8.82
C CYS A 59 -6.33 -10.67 -9.96
N VAL A 60 -5.67 -9.70 -10.59
CA VAL A 60 -4.61 -9.96 -11.61
C VAL A 60 -3.23 -10.25 -11.00
N CYS A 61 -3.18 -10.42 -9.67
CA CYS A 61 -1.94 -10.56 -8.95
C CYS A 61 -1.18 -11.83 -9.35
N PRO A 62 0.15 -11.79 -9.37
CA PRO A 62 0.94 -13.00 -9.49
C PRO A 62 0.64 -13.90 -8.28
N SER A 63 0.52 -15.21 -8.52
CA SER A 63 0.40 -16.18 -7.45
C SER A 63 1.71 -16.22 -6.66
N SER A 64 1.70 -15.79 -5.41
CA SER A 64 2.74 -16.10 -4.43
C SER A 64 2.09 -16.52 -3.13
#